data_AF-A0A8H8J1G4-F1
#
_entry.id   AF-A0A8H8J1G4-F1
#
_cell.length_a   1.000
_cell.length_b   1.000
_cell.length_c   1.000
_cell.angle_alpha   90.00
_cell.angle_beta   90.00
_cell.angle_gamma   90.00
#
_symmetry.space_group_name_H-M   'P 1'
#
loop_
_entity.id
_entity.type
_entity.pdbx_description
1 polymer ?
#
loop_
_entity_poly.entity_id
_entity_poly.type
_entity_poly.pdbx_seq_one_letter_code
_entity_poly.pdbx_strand_id
1 'polypeptide(L)'
;MPSITPLAPVYEVCIHTTAADFLEATEYILVEQERRSNLILANALARLAWEATHIGLGASTATIGRSPRERSNSWWARRRSGAQPNSEIGSDFWVTVWTPHVPIAAPSSRAPPSNNGLSRGPTLDFALSVLNSDPIFIFTPHASFDLTRNFLNPRMAFLVRHLVKCMPLERMSRVFALSPVAESIAENWACTGAQRAPESQCNVFSTYCTVATFAGVRPLPDHHRVVLAEGRHLGQLARMYYDFEKEMVFHSVSHDFARTKVEEMIQQGQLWIYEYPVLDASMTRVEYYEVAAIAALTRHTPAIAALSTIYTQPHLRGHRFAERLVGRVCSDVFARNKSAVLFVPERNTPAGNLLGRIGFYGMGIRAATLGEEAETWREIGFVGGVRVSGSW
;
A
#
# COMPACT_ATOMS: atom_id res chain seq x y z
N MET A 1 29.72 -35.59 -23.30
CA MET A 1 29.80 -34.23 -22.73
C MET A 1 29.11 -34.26 -21.37
N PRO A 2 29.77 -33.87 -20.26
CA PRO A 2 29.10 -33.80 -18.97
C PRO A 2 28.00 -32.73 -19.02
N SER A 3 26.77 -33.12 -18.72
CA SER A 3 25.65 -32.19 -18.54
C SER A 3 25.97 -31.28 -17.37
N ILE A 4 26.22 -30.00 -17.64
CA ILE A 4 26.30 -28.98 -16.59
C ILE A 4 24.91 -28.89 -16.00
N THR A 5 24.70 -29.51 -14.84
CA THR A 5 23.46 -29.36 -14.08
C THR A 5 23.36 -27.88 -13.70
N PRO A 6 22.34 -27.14 -14.18
CA PRO A 6 22.19 -25.74 -13.80
C PRO A 6 22.07 -25.68 -12.28
N LEU A 7 22.97 -24.96 -11.63
CA LEU A 7 22.87 -24.67 -10.20
C LEU A 7 21.50 -24.03 -9.96
N ALA A 8 20.71 -24.62 -9.08
CA ALA A 8 19.42 -24.07 -8.71
C ALA A 8 19.61 -22.61 -8.28
N PRO A 9 18.77 -21.67 -8.76
CA PRO A 9 18.86 -20.29 -8.38
C PRO A 9 18.74 -20.18 -6.85
N VAL A 10 19.74 -19.56 -6.24
CA VAL A 10 19.76 -19.30 -4.80
C VAL A 10 18.94 -18.04 -4.58
N TYR A 11 17.87 -18.11 -3.81
CA TYR A 11 17.13 -16.94 -3.34
C TYR A 11 17.38 -16.76 -1.85
N GLU A 12 17.40 -15.51 -1.40
CA GLU A 12 17.58 -15.21 0.01
C GLU A 12 16.32 -14.56 0.60
N VAL A 13 15.72 -15.23 1.58
CA VAL A 13 14.58 -14.71 2.34
C VAL A 13 15.08 -14.15 3.66
N CYS A 14 14.79 -12.88 3.92
CA CYS A 14 15.16 -12.19 5.14
C CYS A 14 13.89 -11.85 5.92
N ILE A 15 13.88 -12.20 7.20
CA ILE A 15 12.83 -11.81 8.14
C ILE A 15 13.33 -10.61 8.92
N HIS A 16 12.51 -9.57 9.02
CA HIS A 16 12.80 -8.36 9.78
C HIS A 16 11.77 -8.25 10.89
N THR A 17 12.21 -8.19 12.14
CA THR A 17 11.32 -8.11 13.31
C THR A 17 10.98 -6.67 13.70
N THR A 18 11.62 -5.68 13.07
CA THR A 18 11.38 -4.25 13.28
C THR A 18 11.30 -3.51 11.95
N ALA A 19 10.55 -2.41 11.92
CA ALA A 19 10.47 -1.55 10.75
C ALA A 19 11.82 -0.88 10.46
N ALA A 20 12.60 -0.59 11.51
CA ALA A 20 13.95 -0.06 11.39
C ALA A 20 14.89 -0.99 10.58
N ASP A 21 14.93 -2.28 10.91
CA ASP A 21 15.75 -3.26 10.19
C ASP A 21 15.28 -3.46 8.75
N PHE A 22 13.96 -3.50 8.54
CA PHE A 22 13.36 -3.59 7.21
C PHE A 22 13.71 -2.40 6.32
N LEU A 23 13.59 -1.18 6.84
CA LEU A 23 13.90 0.04 6.10
C LEU A 23 15.40 0.17 5.83
N GLU A 24 16.26 -0.19 6.78
CA GLU A 24 17.71 -0.18 6.55
C GLU A 24 18.09 -1.06 5.35
N ALA A 25 17.43 -2.20 5.17
CA ALA A 25 17.64 -3.09 4.03
C ALA A 25 17.06 -2.56 2.70
N THR A 26 15.88 -1.93 2.72
CA THR A 26 15.04 -1.78 1.51
C THR A 26 14.71 -0.35 1.09
N GLU A 27 14.87 0.64 1.97
CA GLU A 27 14.29 1.97 1.78
C GLU A 27 14.70 2.64 0.48
N TYR A 28 15.93 2.45 0.00
CA TYR A 28 16.36 3.05 -1.26
C TYR A 28 15.49 2.62 -2.46
N ILE A 29 15.10 1.33 -2.52
CA ILE A 29 14.24 0.81 -3.58
C ILE A 29 12.81 1.28 -3.37
N LEU A 30 12.33 1.26 -2.12
CA LEU A 30 10.99 1.71 -1.79
C LEU A 30 10.81 3.19 -2.11
N VAL A 31 11.80 4.05 -1.86
CA VAL A 31 11.74 5.47 -2.21
C VAL A 31 11.88 5.68 -3.72
N GLU A 32 12.73 4.92 -4.41
CA GLU A 32 12.82 4.97 -5.88
C GLU A 32 11.48 4.59 -6.56
N GLN A 33 10.68 3.74 -5.91
CA GLN A 33 9.38 3.25 -6.37
C GLN A 33 8.22 3.68 -5.47
N GLU A 34 8.34 4.84 -4.81
CA GLU A 34 7.49 5.28 -3.70
C GLU A 34 5.98 5.18 -3.99
N ARG A 35 5.59 5.44 -5.24
CA ARG A 35 4.20 5.34 -5.71
C ARG A 35 3.65 3.92 -5.64
N ARG A 36 4.44 2.94 -6.09
CA ARG A 36 4.05 1.53 -6.14
C ARG A 36 4.24 0.84 -4.79
N SER A 37 5.20 1.31 -4.00
CA SER A 37 5.48 0.78 -2.67
C SER A 37 4.75 1.50 -1.53
N ASN A 38 3.91 2.50 -1.81
CA ASN A 38 3.27 3.34 -0.78
C ASN A 38 2.60 2.52 0.33
N LEU A 39 1.95 1.40 -0.01
CA LEU A 39 1.38 0.47 0.97
C LEU A 39 2.39 0.01 2.03
N ILE A 40 3.52 -0.51 1.58
CA ILE A 40 4.53 -1.09 2.48
C ILE A 40 5.39 -0.01 3.12
N LEU A 41 5.81 0.99 2.33
CA LEU A 41 6.67 2.07 2.81
C LEU A 41 5.96 2.93 3.86
N ALA A 42 4.70 3.31 3.64
CA ALA A 42 3.96 4.10 4.62
C ALA A 42 3.73 3.32 5.91
N ASN A 43 3.39 2.03 5.82
CA ASN A 43 3.23 1.17 7.00
C ASN A 43 4.55 1.02 7.77
N ALA A 44 5.68 0.82 7.06
CA ALA A 44 6.99 0.75 7.67
C ALA A 44 7.40 2.07 8.35
N LEU A 45 7.14 3.23 7.72
CA LEU A 45 7.44 4.53 8.32
C LEU A 45 6.56 4.83 9.55
N ALA A 46 5.26 4.52 9.48
CA ALA A 46 4.35 4.67 10.61
C ALA A 46 4.78 3.77 11.78
N ARG A 47 5.16 2.53 11.48
CA ARG A 47 5.63 1.59 12.49
C ARG A 47 7.00 1.99 13.07
N LEU A 48 7.92 2.51 12.25
CA LEU A 48 9.19 3.07 12.72
C LEU A 48 8.97 4.22 13.70
N ALA A 49 8.03 5.13 13.40
CA ALA A 49 7.68 6.22 14.32
C ALA A 49 7.12 5.69 15.64
N TRP A 50 6.26 4.67 15.59
CA TRP A 50 5.72 4.00 16.78
C TRP A 50 6.80 3.27 17.59
N GLU A 51 7.73 2.56 16.94
CA GLU A 51 8.85 1.85 17.57
C GLU A 51 9.77 2.83 18.31
N ALA A 52 10.04 3.98 17.69
CA ALA A 52 10.86 5.05 18.29
C ALA A 52 10.24 5.62 19.57
N THR A 53 8.90 5.75 19.64
CA THR A 53 8.23 6.31 20.83
C THR A 53 7.94 5.28 21.92
N HIS A 54 7.76 3.99 21.58
CA HIS A 54 7.29 2.98 22.55
C HIS A 54 8.39 2.02 23.03
N ILE A 55 9.34 1.66 22.18
CA ILE A 55 10.38 0.66 22.51
C ILE A 55 11.75 1.35 22.70
N GLY A 56 11.87 2.63 22.31
CA GLY A 56 13.16 3.32 22.26
C GLY A 56 14.09 2.76 21.17
N LEU A 57 13.57 1.86 20.33
CA LEU A 57 14.24 1.36 19.13
C LEU A 57 14.04 2.40 18.03
N GLY A 58 14.95 3.36 17.97
CA GLY A 58 15.07 4.27 16.83
C GLY A 58 15.90 3.67 15.69
N ALA A 59 16.01 4.40 14.60
CA ALA A 59 16.98 4.09 13.54
C ALA A 59 18.38 3.88 14.16
N SER A 60 19.11 2.86 13.69
CA SER A 60 20.45 2.56 14.18
C SER A 60 21.32 3.82 14.16
N THR A 61 21.82 4.21 15.33
CA THR A 61 22.68 5.40 15.45
C THR A 61 23.91 5.31 14.55
N ALA A 62 24.37 4.08 14.26
CA ALA A 62 25.49 3.80 13.36
C ALA A 62 25.24 4.19 11.89
N THR A 63 23.98 4.43 11.50
CA THR A 63 23.61 4.78 10.12
C THR A 63 23.00 6.16 9.95
N ILE A 64 22.96 6.96 11.02
CA ILE A 64 22.53 8.35 10.95
C ILE A 64 23.44 9.11 9.96
N GLY A 65 22.82 9.87 9.04
CA GLY A 65 23.53 10.66 8.02
C GLY A 65 23.97 9.89 6.78
N ARG A 66 23.82 8.56 6.73
CA ARG A 66 24.07 7.77 5.52
C ARG A 66 22.89 7.84 4.55
N SER A 67 23.17 7.80 3.26
CA SER A 67 22.14 7.64 2.24
C SER A 67 21.41 6.28 2.39
N PRO A 68 20.13 6.16 1.98
CA PRO A 68 19.41 4.88 2.04
C PRO A 68 20.14 3.71 1.38
N ARG A 69 20.89 3.95 0.31
CA ARG A 69 21.68 2.94 -0.40
C ARG A 69 22.90 2.47 0.41
N GLU A 70 23.62 3.39 1.05
CA GLU A 70 24.75 3.05 1.93
C GLU A 70 24.29 2.27 3.18
N ARG A 71 23.09 2.60 3.70
CA ARG A 71 22.45 1.84 4.78
C ARG A 71 22.20 0.40 4.36
N SER A 72 21.59 0.19 3.21
CA SER A 72 21.35 -1.16 2.67
C SER A 72 22.66 -1.94 2.46
N ASN A 73 23.70 -1.30 1.91
CA ASN A 73 25.01 -1.92 1.75
C ASN A 73 25.61 -2.35 3.11
N SER A 74 25.49 -1.48 4.12
CA SER A 74 25.97 -1.75 5.48
C SER A 74 25.19 -2.91 6.13
N TRP A 75 23.87 -2.92 5.94
CA TRP A 75 23.00 -3.99 6.42
C TRP A 75 23.41 -5.34 5.81
N TRP A 76 23.63 -5.40 4.50
CA TRP A 76 24.08 -6.60 3.80
C TRP A 76 25.46 -7.09 4.26
N ALA A 77 26.38 -6.16 4.53
CA ALA A 77 27.70 -6.51 5.06
C ALA A 77 27.59 -7.20 6.44
N ARG A 78 26.77 -6.65 7.36
CA ARG A 78 26.52 -7.25 8.68
C ARG A 78 25.82 -8.59 8.61
N ARG A 79 24.86 -8.73 7.68
CA ARG A 79 24.15 -9.98 7.48
C ARG A 79 25.07 -11.10 7.02
N ARG A 80 25.96 -10.82 6.05
CA ARG A 80 26.93 -11.79 5.54
C ARG A 80 28.01 -12.17 6.55
N SER A 81 28.32 -11.29 7.51
CA SER A 81 29.24 -11.62 8.60
C SER A 81 28.60 -12.50 9.68
N GLY A 82 27.32 -12.88 9.55
CA GLY A 82 26.60 -13.68 10.55
C GLY A 82 26.30 -12.90 11.84
N ALA A 83 26.45 -11.58 11.83
CA ALA A 83 26.31 -10.72 13.02
C ALA A 83 24.85 -10.30 13.27
N GLN A 84 23.86 -11.04 12.77
CA GLN A 84 22.46 -10.69 13.03
C GLN A 84 22.03 -11.17 14.41
N PRO A 85 21.38 -10.31 15.21
CA PRO A 85 20.80 -10.74 16.47
C PRO A 85 19.71 -11.77 16.20
N ASN A 86 19.68 -12.84 17.00
CA ASN A 86 18.52 -13.72 17.07
C ASN A 86 17.40 -12.95 17.77
N SER A 87 16.46 -12.42 16.99
CA SER A 87 15.24 -11.81 17.51
C SER A 87 14.08 -12.77 17.36
N GLU A 88 13.25 -12.88 18.41
CA GLU A 88 12.00 -13.61 18.32
C GLU A 88 11.06 -12.93 17.32
N ILE A 89 10.41 -13.73 16.48
CA ILE A 89 9.47 -13.23 15.48
C ILE A 89 8.15 -12.96 16.21
N GLY A 90 7.81 -11.67 16.33
CA GLY A 90 6.53 -11.24 16.86
C GLY A 90 5.38 -11.46 15.87
N SER A 91 4.19 -11.02 16.26
CA SER A 91 3.01 -11.07 15.40
C SER A 91 3.06 -10.10 14.22
N ASP A 92 3.84 -9.02 14.37
CA ASP A 92 4.13 -8.04 13.32
C ASP A 92 5.57 -8.22 12.86
N PHE A 93 5.78 -8.43 11.56
CA PHE A 93 7.11 -8.55 10.96
C PHE A 93 7.07 -8.20 9.47
N TRP A 94 8.25 -8.08 8.86
CA TRP A 94 8.42 -7.86 7.44
C TRP A 94 9.26 -8.98 6.85
N VAL A 95 9.06 -9.22 5.56
CA VAL A 95 9.84 -10.21 4.81
C VAL A 95 10.37 -9.60 3.54
N THR A 96 11.62 -9.89 3.20
CA THR A 96 12.18 -9.53 1.90
C THR A 96 12.73 -10.75 1.20
N VAL A 97 12.60 -10.78 -0.12
CA VAL A 97 13.11 -11.82 -1.00
C VAL A 97 14.10 -11.19 -1.95
N TRP A 98 15.31 -11.74 -2.02
CA TRP A 98 16.40 -11.21 -2.83
C TRP A 98 16.98 -12.25 -3.77
N THR A 99 17.35 -11.81 -4.96
CA THR A 99 18.23 -12.55 -5.87
C THR A 99 19.67 -12.09 -5.64
N PRO A 100 20.54 -12.90 -5.01
CA PRO A 100 21.97 -12.62 -4.90
C PRO A 100 22.63 -12.64 -6.28
N HIS A 101 23.43 -11.62 -6.57
CA HIS A 101 24.36 -11.68 -7.69
C HIS A 101 25.59 -12.44 -7.23
N VAL A 102 25.68 -13.71 -7.59
CA VAL A 102 26.93 -14.45 -7.45
C VAL A 102 27.92 -13.77 -8.38
N PRO A 103 29.08 -13.29 -7.89
CA PRO A 103 30.14 -12.87 -8.79
C PRO A 103 30.44 -14.07 -9.67
N ILE A 104 30.12 -13.98 -10.96
CA ILE A 104 30.61 -14.98 -11.91
C ILE A 104 32.11 -14.93 -11.73
N ALA A 105 32.68 -15.99 -11.16
CA ALA A 105 34.12 -16.08 -10.95
C ALA A 105 34.74 -15.95 -12.33
N ALA A 106 35.21 -14.74 -12.65
CA ALA A 106 35.78 -14.46 -13.95
C ALA A 106 36.96 -15.43 -14.08
N PRO A 107 37.02 -16.26 -15.15
CA PRO A 107 38.10 -17.20 -15.32
C PRO A 107 39.41 -16.42 -15.40
N SER A 108 40.17 -16.42 -14.29
CA SER A 108 41.57 -16.02 -14.11
C SER A 108 42.16 -15.02 -15.12
N SER A 109 41.41 -13.97 -15.46
CA SER A 109 41.92 -12.92 -16.34
C SER A 109 42.89 -12.08 -15.53
N ARG A 110 44.16 -12.09 -15.93
CA ARG A 110 45.28 -11.33 -15.34
C ARG A 110 45.15 -9.80 -15.46
N ALA A 111 44.02 -9.28 -15.94
CA ALA A 111 43.81 -7.84 -16.02
C ALA A 111 43.57 -7.26 -14.62
N PRO A 112 44.28 -6.18 -14.22
CA PRO A 112 44.05 -5.53 -12.94
C PRO A 112 42.60 -5.05 -12.85
N PRO A 113 41.91 -5.27 -11.71
CA PRO A 113 40.51 -4.91 -11.55
C PRO A 113 40.34 -3.39 -11.72
N SER A 114 39.61 -2.98 -12.75
CA SER A 114 39.19 -1.58 -12.89
C SER A 114 38.31 -1.21 -11.69
N ASN A 115 38.75 -0.21 -10.93
CA ASN A 115 38.16 0.24 -9.66
C ASN A 115 36.69 0.74 -9.73
N ASN A 116 36.05 0.69 -10.90
CA ASN A 116 34.65 1.09 -11.10
C ASN A 116 33.66 -0.09 -11.14
N GLY A 117 34.12 -1.32 -10.97
CA GLY A 117 33.27 -2.49 -10.81
C GLY A 117 32.67 -2.56 -9.40
N LEU A 118 31.83 -1.60 -9.02
CA LEU A 118 31.05 -1.70 -7.79
C LEU A 118 30.24 -3.00 -7.86
N SER A 119 30.62 -3.99 -7.05
CA SER A 119 29.94 -5.28 -6.94
C SER A 119 28.44 -5.03 -6.81
N ARG A 120 27.67 -5.44 -7.81
CA ARG A 120 26.22 -5.23 -7.81
C ARG A 120 25.63 -5.95 -6.60
N GLY A 121 25.14 -5.18 -5.64
CA GLY A 121 24.44 -5.72 -4.47
C GLY A 121 23.24 -6.56 -4.91
N PRO A 122 22.73 -7.45 -4.03
CA PRO A 122 21.60 -8.31 -4.34
C PRO A 122 20.39 -7.49 -4.81
N THR A 123 19.60 -8.04 -5.72
CA THR A 123 18.38 -7.39 -6.23
C THR A 123 17.18 -7.78 -5.36
N LEU A 124 16.40 -6.79 -4.91
CA LEU A 124 15.13 -7.04 -4.22
C LEU A 124 14.11 -7.55 -5.23
N ASP A 125 13.49 -8.68 -4.94
CA ASP A 125 12.40 -9.23 -5.74
C ASP A 125 11.04 -8.93 -5.11
N PHE A 126 10.92 -9.10 -3.79
CA PHE A 126 9.68 -8.84 -3.05
C PHE A 126 9.95 -8.23 -1.69
N ALA A 127 9.08 -7.32 -1.27
CA ALA A 127 8.97 -6.87 0.11
C ALA A 127 7.55 -7.14 0.61
N LEU A 128 7.42 -7.60 1.84
CA LEU A 128 6.15 -7.96 2.46
C LEU A 128 5.98 -7.27 3.80
N SER A 129 4.74 -6.88 4.07
CA SER A 129 4.30 -6.40 5.38
C SER A 129 3.33 -7.42 5.97
N VAL A 130 3.66 -7.99 7.13
CA VAL A 130 2.81 -8.95 7.86
C VAL A 130 2.45 -8.33 9.20
N LEU A 131 1.34 -7.58 9.26
CA LEU A 131 0.89 -6.83 10.45
C LEU A 131 -0.49 -7.30 10.90
N ASN A 132 -0.71 -7.57 12.20
CA ASN A 132 -1.94 -8.23 12.69
C ASN A 132 -3.27 -7.68 12.16
N SER A 133 -3.36 -6.36 11.99
CA SER A 133 -4.57 -5.66 11.58
C SER A 133 -4.65 -5.38 10.08
N ASP A 134 -3.67 -5.83 9.31
CA ASP A 134 -3.64 -5.69 7.87
C ASP A 134 -3.53 -7.03 7.13
N PRO A 135 -4.06 -7.10 5.92
CA PRO A 135 -3.70 -8.15 5.00
C PRO A 135 -2.21 -8.13 4.69
N ILE A 136 -1.72 -9.25 4.16
CA ILE A 136 -0.32 -9.33 3.76
C ILE A 136 -0.15 -8.55 2.47
N PHE A 137 0.50 -7.40 2.58
CA PHE A 137 0.88 -6.59 1.43
C PHE A 137 2.15 -7.12 0.81
N ILE A 138 2.18 -7.25 -0.52
CA ILE A 138 3.38 -7.65 -1.27
C ILE A 138 3.68 -6.62 -2.34
N PHE A 139 4.86 -6.01 -2.22
CA PHE A 139 5.44 -5.12 -3.20
C PHE A 139 6.51 -5.85 -4.00
N THR A 140 6.64 -5.51 -5.28
CA THR A 140 7.76 -5.89 -6.12
C THR A 140 8.23 -4.68 -6.94
N PRO A 141 9.55 -4.43 -7.05
CA PRO A 141 10.06 -3.37 -7.90
C PRO A 141 9.98 -3.73 -9.39
N HIS A 142 9.82 -5.02 -9.72
CA HIS A 142 9.74 -5.51 -11.10
C HIS A 142 8.44 -5.04 -11.78
N ALA A 143 8.51 -4.78 -13.08
CA ALA A 143 7.34 -4.40 -13.86
C ALA A 143 6.43 -5.62 -14.11
N SER A 144 5.13 -5.39 -14.27
CA SER A 144 4.15 -6.49 -14.43
C SER A 144 4.52 -7.46 -15.56
N PHE A 145 5.05 -6.96 -16.68
CA PHE A 145 5.47 -7.77 -17.82
C PHE A 145 6.69 -8.68 -17.54
N ASP A 146 7.52 -8.34 -16.54
CA ASP A 146 8.67 -9.15 -16.13
C ASP A 146 8.28 -10.29 -15.18
N LEU A 147 7.07 -10.23 -14.60
CA LEU A 147 6.57 -11.18 -13.61
C LEU A 147 6.03 -12.47 -14.27
N THR A 148 6.89 -13.14 -15.03
CA THR A 148 6.58 -14.41 -15.67
C THR A 148 6.43 -15.54 -14.63
N ARG A 149 5.76 -16.64 -15.00
CA ARG A 149 5.67 -17.84 -14.14
C ARG A 149 7.04 -18.38 -13.73
N ASN A 150 8.03 -18.33 -14.62
CA ASN A 150 9.40 -18.77 -14.34
C ASN A 150 10.09 -17.87 -13.31
N PHE A 151 9.76 -16.58 -13.30
CA PHE A 151 10.25 -15.65 -12.29
C PHE A 151 9.56 -15.87 -10.94
N LEU A 152 8.22 -15.95 -10.94
CA LEU A 152 7.37 -15.99 -9.76
C LEU A 152 7.42 -17.32 -9.02
N ASN A 153 7.13 -18.44 -9.68
CA ASN A 153 6.91 -19.74 -9.05
C ASN A 153 8.04 -20.18 -8.11
N PRO A 154 9.32 -20.20 -8.52
CA PRO A 154 10.38 -20.66 -7.64
C PRO A 154 10.59 -19.73 -6.43
N ARG A 155 10.37 -18.42 -6.59
CA ARG A 155 10.48 -17.43 -5.52
C ARG A 155 9.31 -17.52 -4.54
N MET A 156 8.08 -17.66 -5.03
CA MET A 156 6.87 -17.82 -4.21
C MET A 156 6.88 -19.13 -3.44
N ALA A 157 7.28 -20.24 -4.07
CA ALA A 157 7.43 -21.52 -3.40
C ALA A 157 8.42 -21.44 -2.23
N PHE A 158 9.53 -20.71 -2.42
CA PHE A 158 10.53 -20.52 -1.39
C PHE A 158 10.03 -19.59 -0.27
N LEU A 159 9.40 -18.47 -0.63
CA LEU A 159 8.79 -17.52 0.31
C LEU A 159 7.72 -18.20 1.19
N VAL A 160 6.81 -18.97 0.61
CA VAL A 160 5.73 -19.66 1.35
C VAL A 160 6.30 -20.64 2.38
N ARG A 161 7.35 -21.41 2.03
CA ARG A 161 8.01 -22.31 2.99
C ARG A 161 8.61 -21.57 4.19
N HIS A 162 9.06 -20.33 4.00
CA HIS A 162 9.54 -19.50 5.11
C HIS A 162 8.37 -18.94 5.92
N LEU A 163 7.34 -18.41 5.27
CA LEU A 163 6.17 -17.86 5.94
C LEU A 163 5.47 -18.87 6.86
N VAL A 164 5.29 -20.12 6.42
CA VAL A 164 4.70 -21.20 7.25
C VAL A 164 5.49 -21.47 8.54
N LYS A 165 6.78 -21.14 8.59
CA LYS A 165 7.61 -21.27 9.80
C LYS A 165 7.54 -20.04 10.71
N CYS A 166 7.12 -18.90 10.18
CA CYS A 166 7.16 -17.60 10.86
C CYS A 166 5.78 -17.15 11.38
N MET A 167 4.68 -17.71 10.85
CA MET A 167 3.34 -17.35 11.27
C MET A 167 2.37 -18.54 11.19
N PRO A 168 1.31 -18.55 12.01
CA PRO A 168 0.25 -19.55 11.90
C PRO A 168 -0.50 -19.44 10.56
N LEU A 169 -1.09 -20.54 10.08
CA LEU A 169 -1.76 -20.56 8.77
C LEU A 169 -2.93 -19.56 8.70
N GLU A 170 -3.63 -19.40 9.82
CA GLU A 170 -4.78 -18.53 9.99
C GLU A 170 -4.41 -17.04 9.84
N ARG A 171 -3.13 -16.69 9.99
CA ARG A 171 -2.64 -15.33 9.75
C ARG A 171 -2.70 -14.95 8.28
N MET A 172 -2.52 -15.89 7.35
CA MET A 172 -2.73 -15.66 5.92
C MET A 172 -4.23 -15.68 5.61
N SER A 173 -4.96 -14.69 6.13
CA SER A 173 -6.38 -14.54 5.82
C SER A 173 -6.60 -13.84 4.49
N ARG A 174 -5.72 -12.89 4.15
CA ARG A 174 -5.82 -12.07 2.93
C ARG A 174 -4.43 -11.66 2.45
N VAL A 175 -4.26 -11.64 1.13
CA VAL A 175 -3.07 -11.08 0.47
C VAL A 175 -3.49 -10.00 -0.51
N PHE A 176 -2.70 -8.92 -0.58
CA PHE A 176 -2.91 -7.82 -1.52
C PHE A 176 -1.61 -7.46 -2.22
N ALA A 177 -1.59 -7.64 -3.54
CA ALA A 177 -0.39 -7.47 -4.35
C ALA A 177 -0.74 -7.15 -5.81
N LEU A 178 0.26 -6.90 -6.66
CA LEU A 178 0.07 -6.96 -8.10
C LEU A 178 -0.54 -8.30 -8.51
N SER A 179 -1.48 -8.29 -9.46
CA SER A 179 -2.30 -9.46 -9.79
C SER A 179 -1.48 -10.75 -10.06
N PRO A 180 -0.40 -10.75 -10.86
CA PRO A 180 0.43 -11.94 -11.05
C PRO A 180 1.09 -12.45 -9.75
N VAL A 181 1.49 -11.53 -8.87
CA VAL A 181 2.10 -11.83 -7.57
C VAL A 181 1.08 -12.44 -6.63
N ALA A 182 -0.10 -11.81 -6.50
CA ALA A 182 -1.20 -12.28 -5.67
C ALA A 182 -1.64 -13.69 -6.06
N GLU A 183 -1.79 -13.94 -7.37
CA GLU A 183 -2.13 -15.27 -7.88
C GLU A 183 -1.06 -16.30 -7.57
N SER A 184 0.20 -15.99 -7.88
CA SER A 184 1.29 -16.95 -7.67
C SER A 184 1.49 -17.29 -6.19
N ILE A 185 1.43 -16.31 -5.28
CA ILE A 185 1.53 -16.63 -3.85
C ILE A 185 0.31 -17.41 -3.37
N ALA A 186 -0.90 -17.11 -3.84
CA ALA A 186 -2.09 -17.84 -3.43
C ALA A 186 -2.13 -19.28 -3.96
N GLU A 187 -1.59 -19.55 -5.17
CA GLU A 187 -1.37 -20.91 -5.67
C GLU A 187 -0.39 -21.68 -4.79
N ASN A 188 0.75 -21.07 -4.44
CA ASN A 188 1.75 -21.70 -3.59
C ASN A 188 1.27 -21.88 -2.14
N TRP A 189 0.49 -20.95 -1.61
CA TRP A 189 -0.10 -21.04 -0.28
C TRP A 189 -1.17 -22.14 -0.22
N ALA A 190 -1.92 -22.40 -1.30
CA ALA A 190 -2.88 -23.49 -1.33
C ALA A 190 -2.23 -24.88 -1.10
N CYS A 191 -0.94 -25.04 -1.42
CA CYS A 191 -0.19 -26.26 -1.12
C CYS A 191 -0.03 -26.54 0.38
N THR A 192 -0.30 -25.57 1.27
CA THR A 192 -0.30 -25.77 2.72
C THR A 192 -1.64 -26.30 3.25
N GLY A 193 -2.60 -26.58 2.36
CA GLY A 193 -3.97 -26.98 2.71
C GLY A 193 -4.95 -25.82 2.84
N ALA A 194 -4.50 -24.57 2.73
CA ALA A 194 -5.36 -23.40 2.75
C ALA A 194 -6.25 -23.35 1.49
N GLN A 195 -7.54 -23.06 1.68
CA GLN A 195 -8.47 -22.87 0.58
C GLN A 195 -8.66 -21.39 0.30
N ARG A 196 -8.73 -21.00 -0.98
CA ARG A 196 -9.11 -19.64 -1.36
C ARG A 196 -10.59 -19.41 -1.01
N ALA A 197 -10.93 -18.19 -0.61
CA ALA A 197 -12.30 -17.73 -0.41
C ALA A 197 -12.76 -16.98 -1.68
N PRO A 198 -13.54 -17.61 -2.59
CA PRO A 198 -13.90 -17.00 -3.88
C PRO A 198 -14.64 -15.66 -3.73
N GLU A 199 -15.43 -15.52 -2.67
CA GLU A 199 -16.18 -14.31 -2.31
C GLU A 199 -15.30 -13.14 -1.87
N SER A 200 -14.03 -13.40 -1.54
CA SER A 200 -13.06 -12.42 -1.05
C SER A 200 -12.00 -12.07 -2.09
N GLN A 201 -12.37 -12.04 -3.37
CA GLN A 201 -11.48 -11.65 -4.46
C GLN A 201 -11.90 -10.31 -5.04
N CYS A 202 -10.99 -9.35 -5.02
CA CYS A 202 -11.22 -8.01 -5.57
C CYS A 202 -10.07 -7.63 -6.50
N ASN A 203 -10.39 -7.23 -7.72
CA ASN A 203 -9.45 -6.54 -8.58
C ASN A 203 -9.62 -5.04 -8.42
N VAL A 204 -8.49 -4.35 -8.27
CA VAL A 204 -8.45 -2.90 -8.21
C VAL A 204 -7.35 -2.38 -9.11
N PHE A 205 -7.60 -1.24 -9.74
CA PHE A 205 -6.59 -0.47 -10.45
C PHE A 205 -5.85 0.44 -9.47
N SER A 206 -4.53 0.40 -9.48
CA SER A 206 -3.71 1.42 -8.85
C SER A 206 -3.65 2.65 -9.75
N THR A 207 -4.09 3.79 -9.24
CA THR A 207 -4.07 5.06 -9.96
C THR A 207 -3.43 6.15 -9.12
N TYR A 208 -3.01 7.22 -9.79
CA TYR A 208 -2.32 8.34 -9.18
C TYR A 208 -2.68 9.65 -9.88
N CYS A 209 -2.61 10.74 -9.14
CA CYS A 209 -2.76 12.10 -9.64
C CYS A 209 -1.51 12.90 -9.22
N THR A 210 -0.93 13.64 -10.16
CA THR A 210 0.22 14.51 -9.90
C THR A 210 -0.18 15.97 -10.09
N VAL A 211 0.67 16.89 -9.64
CA VAL A 211 0.50 18.33 -9.92
C VAL A 211 0.30 18.60 -11.42
N ALA A 212 1.03 17.88 -12.29
CA ALA A 212 0.95 18.06 -13.74
C ALA A 212 -0.36 17.55 -14.35
N THR A 213 -0.97 16.52 -13.76
CA THR A 213 -2.21 15.92 -14.29
C THR A 213 -3.47 16.47 -13.66
N PHE A 214 -3.36 17.14 -12.50
CA PHE A 214 -4.45 17.70 -11.72
C PHE A 214 -5.20 18.79 -12.48
N ALA A 215 -6.52 18.63 -12.60
CA ALA A 215 -7.39 19.55 -13.34
C ALA A 215 -7.77 20.82 -12.56
N GLY A 216 -7.30 20.96 -11.31
CA GLY A 216 -7.62 22.08 -10.44
C GLY A 216 -8.85 21.87 -9.55
N VAL A 217 -9.04 22.77 -8.59
CA VAL A 217 -10.18 22.75 -7.66
C VAL A 217 -11.37 23.45 -8.32
N ARG A 218 -12.52 22.77 -8.37
CA ARG A 218 -13.77 23.42 -8.75
C ARG A 218 -14.26 24.33 -7.62
N PRO A 219 -14.80 25.53 -7.93
CA PRO A 219 -15.40 26.37 -6.93
C PRO A 219 -16.57 25.64 -6.25
N LEU A 220 -16.68 25.85 -4.93
CA LEU A 220 -17.81 25.39 -4.14
C LEU A 220 -19.00 26.32 -4.39
N PRO A 221 -20.24 25.80 -4.47
CA PRO A 221 -21.41 26.66 -4.46
C PRO A 221 -21.52 27.42 -3.13
N ASP A 222 -22.33 28.49 -3.12
CA ASP A 222 -22.46 29.37 -1.96
C ASP A 222 -22.81 28.60 -0.68
N HIS A 223 -22.13 28.96 0.41
CA HIS A 223 -22.27 28.36 1.73
C HIS A 223 -21.85 26.89 1.87
N HIS A 224 -21.53 26.16 0.79
CA HIS A 224 -20.96 24.81 0.89
C HIS A 224 -19.53 24.85 1.44
N ARG A 225 -19.11 23.75 2.08
CA ARG A 225 -17.81 23.69 2.75
C ARG A 225 -17.12 22.35 2.52
N VAL A 226 -15.80 22.38 2.43
CA VAL A 226 -14.94 21.20 2.52
C VAL A 226 -13.98 21.42 3.67
N VAL A 227 -14.09 20.59 4.69
CA VAL A 227 -13.37 20.74 5.97
C VAL A 227 -12.86 19.40 6.47
N LEU A 228 -11.94 19.43 7.43
CA LEU A 228 -11.58 18.25 8.20
C LEU A 228 -12.72 17.89 9.15
N ALA A 229 -12.93 16.59 9.35
CA ALA A 229 -13.89 16.10 10.31
C ALA A 229 -13.45 16.43 11.74
N GLU A 230 -14.43 16.62 12.62
CA GLU A 230 -14.26 16.92 14.04
C GLU A 230 -15.14 15.95 14.84
N GLY A 231 -14.93 15.87 16.16
CA GLY A 231 -15.67 14.96 17.04
C GLY A 231 -17.19 15.09 16.94
N ARG A 232 -17.72 16.29 16.63
CA ARG A 232 -19.17 16.51 16.43
C ARG A 232 -19.75 15.72 15.25
N HIS A 233 -18.93 15.35 14.27
CA HIS A 233 -19.37 14.61 13.08
C HIS A 233 -19.39 13.08 13.29
N LEU A 234 -18.76 12.57 14.38
CA LEU A 234 -18.50 11.14 14.58
C LEU A 234 -19.74 10.25 14.37
N GLY A 235 -20.90 10.64 14.90
CA GLY A 235 -22.13 9.86 14.77
C GLY A 235 -22.60 9.69 13.32
N GLN A 236 -22.57 10.76 12.52
CA GLN A 236 -22.96 10.72 11.11
C GLN A 236 -21.91 10.00 10.26
N LEU A 237 -20.63 10.29 10.49
CA LEU A 237 -19.53 9.72 9.72
C LEU A 237 -19.36 8.22 9.98
N ALA A 238 -19.61 7.73 11.20
CA ALA A 238 -19.63 6.30 11.52
C ALA A 238 -20.68 5.55 10.69
N ARG A 239 -21.88 6.13 10.51
CA ARG A 239 -22.93 5.55 9.66
C ARG A 239 -22.51 5.55 8.19
N MET A 240 -21.97 6.66 7.69
CA MET A 240 -21.48 6.74 6.31
C MET A 240 -20.36 5.74 6.03
N TYR A 241 -19.44 5.55 6.98
CA TYR A 241 -18.36 4.57 6.87
C TYR A 241 -18.91 3.14 6.88
N TYR A 242 -19.86 2.84 7.76
CA TYR A 242 -20.54 1.55 7.78
C TYR A 242 -21.22 1.25 6.44
N ASP A 243 -21.94 2.23 5.87
CA ASP A 243 -22.60 2.08 4.57
C ASP A 243 -21.59 1.90 3.43
N PHE A 244 -20.47 2.63 3.46
CA PHE A 244 -19.37 2.45 2.52
C PHE A 244 -18.83 1.01 2.55
N GLU A 245 -18.47 0.49 3.73
CA GLU A 245 -17.95 -0.87 3.88
C GLU A 245 -18.98 -1.93 3.45
N LYS A 246 -20.25 -1.72 3.80
CA LYS A 246 -21.35 -2.60 3.40
C LYS A 246 -21.54 -2.67 1.89
N GLU A 247 -21.41 -1.54 1.19
CA GLU A 247 -21.51 -1.49 -0.28
C GLU A 247 -20.33 -2.16 -0.99
N MET A 248 -19.18 -2.27 -0.33
CA MET A 248 -18.01 -2.92 -0.92
C MET A 248 -18.11 -4.46 -0.91
N VAL A 249 -19.16 -5.06 -0.33
CA VAL A 249 -19.49 -6.52 -0.34
C VAL A 249 -18.43 -7.44 0.31
N PHE A 250 -17.21 -6.98 0.56
CA PHE A 250 -16.12 -7.81 1.05
C PHE A 250 -16.19 -8.07 2.57
N HIS A 251 -16.91 -7.25 3.35
CA HIS A 251 -16.85 -7.31 4.82
C HIS A 251 -18.20 -7.11 5.50
N SER A 252 -18.54 -8.00 6.43
CA SER A 252 -19.55 -7.71 7.45
C SER A 252 -18.92 -6.82 8.52
N VAL A 253 -19.12 -5.51 8.41
CA VAL A 253 -18.64 -4.53 9.39
C VAL A 253 -19.72 -4.29 10.45
N SER A 254 -19.33 -4.18 11.72
CA SER A 254 -20.25 -3.73 12.78
C SER A 254 -20.25 -2.20 12.87
N HIS A 255 -21.35 -1.63 13.37
CA HIS A 255 -21.44 -0.18 13.57
C HIS A 255 -20.41 0.31 14.60
N ASP A 256 -20.11 -0.48 15.64
CA ASP A 256 -19.09 -0.13 16.63
C ASP A 256 -17.69 -0.09 16.02
N PHE A 257 -17.36 -1.04 15.13
CA PHE A 257 -16.11 -1.01 14.38
C PHE A 257 -16.01 0.24 13.50
N ALA A 258 -17.08 0.56 12.76
CA ALA A 258 -17.13 1.76 11.93
C ALA A 258 -16.94 3.05 12.76
N ARG A 259 -17.52 3.10 13.97
CA ARG A 259 -17.35 4.21 14.90
C ARG A 259 -15.90 4.34 15.36
N THR A 260 -15.28 3.27 15.85
CA THR A 260 -13.87 3.28 16.27
C THR A 260 -12.96 3.73 15.14
N LYS A 261 -13.17 3.20 13.92
CA LYS A 261 -12.35 3.56 12.76
C LYS A 261 -12.47 5.03 12.37
N VAL A 262 -13.68 5.58 12.39
CA VAL A 262 -13.91 7.00 12.12
C VAL A 262 -13.33 7.88 13.20
N GLU A 263 -13.44 7.49 14.47
CA GLU A 263 -12.84 8.19 15.59
C GLU A 263 -11.31 8.27 15.45
N GLU A 264 -10.66 7.15 15.11
CA GLU A 264 -9.22 7.13 14.78
C GLU A 264 -8.87 8.09 13.65
N MET A 265 -9.61 8.07 12.54
CA MET A 265 -9.34 8.95 11.40
C MET A 265 -9.56 10.44 11.72
N ILE A 266 -10.52 10.77 12.59
CA ILE A 266 -10.74 12.14 13.08
C ILE A 266 -9.57 12.57 13.97
N GLN A 267 -9.17 11.74 14.93
CA GLN A 267 -8.06 12.05 15.84
C GLN A 267 -6.73 12.23 15.09
N GLN A 268 -6.53 11.48 14.00
CA GLN A 268 -5.35 11.59 13.15
C GLN A 268 -5.44 12.72 12.11
N GLY A 269 -6.55 13.46 12.03
CA GLY A 269 -6.74 14.53 11.06
C GLY A 269 -6.78 14.04 9.60
N GLN A 270 -7.22 12.81 9.38
CA GLN A 270 -7.20 12.13 8.08
C GLN A 270 -8.53 12.22 7.32
N LEU A 271 -9.64 12.44 8.02
CA LEU A 271 -10.96 12.38 7.41
C LEU A 271 -11.44 13.76 6.96
N TRP A 272 -11.64 13.91 5.65
CA TRP A 272 -12.21 15.10 5.03
C TRP A 272 -13.70 14.89 4.72
N ILE A 273 -14.47 15.96 4.85
CA ILE A 273 -15.92 15.94 4.63
C ILE A 273 -16.34 17.07 3.70
N TYR A 274 -17.39 16.81 2.92
CA TYR A 274 -18.12 17.82 2.17
C TYR A 274 -19.44 18.09 2.87
N GLU A 275 -19.61 19.33 3.32
CA GLU A 275 -20.84 19.80 3.96
C GLU A 275 -21.64 20.68 3.00
N TYR A 276 -22.96 20.52 3.02
CA TYR A 276 -23.89 21.39 2.30
C TYR A 276 -24.90 22.01 3.26
N PRO A 277 -25.33 23.27 3.01
CA PRO A 277 -26.30 23.93 3.86
C PRO A 277 -27.68 23.30 3.67
N VAL A 278 -28.36 23.00 4.77
CA VAL A 278 -29.80 22.80 4.80
C VAL A 278 -30.43 24.13 5.17
N LEU A 279 -31.26 24.66 4.28
CA LEU A 279 -31.91 25.95 4.45
C LEU A 279 -33.24 25.78 5.18
N ASP A 280 -33.63 26.83 5.90
CA ASP A 280 -34.94 26.93 6.51
C ASP A 280 -36.07 26.95 5.44
N ALA A 281 -37.33 26.88 5.88
CA ALA A 281 -38.48 26.89 4.97
C ALA A 281 -38.55 28.16 4.07
N SER A 282 -37.88 29.25 4.48
CA SER A 282 -37.81 30.48 3.67
C SER A 282 -36.74 30.43 2.57
N MET A 283 -35.86 29.42 2.57
CA MET A 283 -34.70 29.30 1.68
C MET A 283 -33.74 30.50 1.79
N THR A 284 -33.72 31.21 2.92
CA THR A 284 -32.87 32.39 3.11
C THR A 284 -31.81 32.22 4.18
N ARG A 285 -31.99 31.27 5.11
CA ARG A 285 -31.06 31.06 6.23
C ARG A 285 -30.62 29.61 6.30
N VAL A 286 -29.33 29.42 6.55
CA VAL A 286 -28.77 28.10 6.84
C VAL A 286 -29.24 27.69 8.23
N GLU A 287 -30.03 26.62 8.30
CA GLU A 287 -30.49 26.03 9.57
C GLU A 287 -29.41 25.14 10.17
N TYR A 288 -28.85 24.24 9.36
CA TYR A 288 -27.73 23.38 9.73
C TYR A 288 -26.93 22.92 8.50
N TYR A 289 -25.86 22.17 8.74
CA TYR A 289 -25.03 21.56 7.70
C TYR A 289 -25.21 20.04 7.72
N GLU A 290 -25.33 19.44 6.55
CA GLU A 290 -25.32 17.98 6.40
C GLU A 290 -24.09 17.52 5.62
N VAL A 291 -23.50 16.39 6.01
CA VAL A 291 -22.38 15.77 5.32
C VAL A 291 -22.86 14.97 4.11
N ALA A 292 -22.49 15.41 2.91
CA ALA A 292 -22.82 14.73 1.67
C ALA A 292 -21.81 13.65 1.26
N ALA A 293 -20.52 13.92 1.50
CA ALA A 293 -19.43 13.06 1.05
C ALA A 293 -18.25 13.06 2.02
N ILE A 294 -17.50 11.96 2.01
CA ILE A 294 -16.29 11.75 2.82
C ILE A 294 -15.14 11.28 1.93
N ALA A 295 -13.91 11.58 2.36
CA ALA A 295 -12.68 11.05 1.79
C ALA A 295 -11.63 10.98 2.91
N ALA A 296 -10.94 9.85 3.04
CA ALA A 296 -9.84 9.71 3.99
C ALA A 296 -8.50 9.90 3.27
N LEU A 297 -7.59 10.62 3.92
CA LEU A 297 -6.20 10.75 3.52
C LEU A 297 -5.38 9.84 4.42
N THR A 298 -4.85 8.77 3.85
CA THR A 298 -4.15 7.70 4.56
C THR A 298 -2.75 7.51 3.98
N ARG A 299 -1.93 6.70 4.65
CA ARG A 299 -0.60 6.25 4.16
C ARG A 299 0.25 7.37 3.57
N HIS A 300 0.84 8.14 4.47
CA HIS A 300 1.71 9.24 4.10
C HIS A 300 3.17 8.78 3.98
N THR A 301 3.80 9.19 2.88
CA THR A 301 5.25 9.20 2.70
C THR A 301 5.68 10.62 2.33
N PRO A 302 6.98 10.97 2.35
CA PRO A 302 7.42 12.32 2.05
C PRO A 302 6.93 12.86 0.69
N ALA A 303 6.88 12.02 -0.35
CA ALA A 303 6.43 12.46 -1.67
C ALA A 303 4.98 12.12 -2.00
N ILE A 304 4.31 11.25 -1.24
CA ILE A 304 3.01 10.68 -1.63
C ILE A 304 2.03 10.62 -0.46
N ALA A 305 0.77 10.90 -0.74
CA ALA A 305 -0.33 10.60 0.17
C ALA A 305 -1.37 9.71 -0.55
N ALA A 306 -1.92 8.73 0.15
CA ALA A 306 -2.98 7.91 -0.39
C ALA A 306 -4.36 8.46 -0.02
N LEU A 307 -5.30 8.35 -0.94
CA LEU A 307 -6.72 8.58 -0.64
C LEU A 307 -7.42 7.24 -0.53
N SER A 308 -8.29 7.11 0.46
CA SER A 308 -9.16 5.96 0.66
C SER A 308 -10.56 6.42 1.07
N THR A 309 -11.50 5.47 1.19
CA THR A 309 -12.83 5.72 1.77
C THR A 309 -13.56 6.91 1.11
N ILE A 310 -13.50 7.00 -0.22
CA ILE A 310 -14.25 8.03 -0.96
C ILE A 310 -15.69 7.57 -1.09
N TYR A 311 -16.60 8.27 -0.42
CA TYR A 311 -18.01 7.90 -0.40
C TYR A 311 -18.93 9.12 -0.49
N THR A 312 -20.07 8.94 -1.14
CA THR A 312 -21.15 9.94 -1.21
C THR A 312 -22.45 9.24 -0.87
N GLN A 313 -23.26 9.86 -0.02
CA GLN A 313 -24.57 9.32 0.34
C GLN A 313 -25.37 8.98 -0.93
N PRO A 314 -26.03 7.81 -1.01
CA PRO A 314 -26.65 7.33 -2.24
C PRO A 314 -27.59 8.32 -2.92
N HIS A 315 -28.42 9.01 -2.13
CA HIS A 315 -29.40 9.98 -2.61
C HIS A 315 -28.78 11.32 -3.09
N LEU A 316 -27.50 11.55 -2.82
CA LEU A 316 -26.74 12.75 -3.22
C LEU A 316 -25.72 12.47 -4.32
N ARG A 317 -25.68 11.24 -4.87
CA ARG A 317 -24.81 10.88 -5.99
C ARG A 317 -25.22 11.66 -7.24
N GLY A 318 -24.27 11.95 -8.13
CA GLY A 318 -24.50 12.73 -9.35
C GLY A 318 -24.42 14.26 -9.16
N HIS A 319 -24.49 14.78 -7.93
CA HIS A 319 -24.37 16.22 -7.63
C HIS A 319 -22.92 16.74 -7.54
N ARG A 320 -21.95 15.90 -7.92
CA ARG A 320 -20.50 16.20 -7.96
C ARG A 320 -19.89 16.57 -6.59
N PHE A 321 -20.49 16.14 -5.47
CA PHE A 321 -19.94 16.38 -4.13
C PHE A 321 -18.57 15.74 -3.92
N ALA A 322 -18.44 14.43 -4.18
CA ALA A 322 -17.13 13.75 -4.12
C ALA A 322 -16.10 14.36 -5.08
N GLU A 323 -16.50 14.85 -6.25
CA GLU A 323 -15.56 15.47 -7.20
C GLU A 323 -14.95 16.75 -6.63
N ARG A 324 -15.78 17.61 -6.02
CA ARG A 324 -15.31 18.83 -5.34
C ARG A 324 -14.49 18.50 -4.09
N LEU A 325 -14.92 17.53 -3.29
CA LEU A 325 -14.21 17.06 -2.10
C LEU A 325 -12.81 16.56 -2.45
N VAL A 326 -12.72 15.55 -3.33
CA VAL A 326 -11.45 14.95 -3.73
C VAL A 326 -10.56 15.97 -4.44
N GLY A 327 -11.13 16.87 -5.27
CA GLY A 327 -10.38 17.97 -5.86
C GLY A 327 -9.73 18.88 -4.80
N ARG A 328 -10.46 19.24 -3.74
CA ARG A 328 -9.92 20.05 -2.64
C ARG A 328 -8.87 19.28 -1.83
N VAL A 329 -9.10 18.01 -1.53
CA VAL A 329 -8.13 17.14 -0.84
C VAL A 329 -6.84 17.02 -1.66
N CYS A 330 -6.93 16.77 -2.96
CA CYS A 330 -5.76 16.73 -3.84
C CYS A 330 -4.98 18.06 -3.84
N SER A 331 -5.68 19.20 -3.88
CA SER A 331 -5.01 20.50 -3.78
C SER A 331 -4.22 20.68 -2.48
N ASP A 332 -4.75 20.16 -1.37
CA ASP A 332 -4.09 20.20 -0.07
C ASP A 332 -2.91 19.21 0.01
N VAL A 333 -3.05 18.02 -0.59
CA VAL A 333 -1.95 17.06 -0.78
C VAL A 333 -0.83 17.68 -1.60
N PHE A 334 -1.13 18.35 -2.71
CA PHE A 334 -0.12 18.93 -3.60
C PHE A 334 0.60 20.15 -3.02
N ALA A 335 0.12 20.72 -1.92
CA ALA A 335 0.87 21.71 -1.17
C ALA A 335 2.08 21.08 -0.43
N ARG A 336 2.10 19.76 -0.23
CA ARG A 336 3.06 19.04 0.63
C ARG A 336 3.72 17.83 -0.03
N ASN A 337 3.03 17.20 -0.97
CA ASN A 337 3.41 15.95 -1.63
C ASN A 337 3.44 16.14 -3.15
N LYS A 338 4.17 15.26 -3.83
CA LYS A 338 4.30 15.27 -5.30
C LYS A 338 3.13 14.57 -6.00
N SER A 339 2.52 13.59 -5.34
CA SER A 339 1.46 12.77 -5.91
C SER A 339 0.42 12.35 -4.86
N ALA A 340 -0.80 12.19 -5.33
CA ALA A 340 -1.87 11.47 -4.64
C ALA A 340 -2.02 10.08 -5.29
N VAL A 341 -2.28 9.02 -4.51
CA VAL A 341 -2.49 7.65 -5.01
C VAL A 341 -3.77 7.05 -4.42
N LEU A 342 -4.40 6.11 -5.11
CA LEU A 342 -5.50 5.32 -4.55
C LEU A 342 -5.73 4.04 -5.36
N PHE A 343 -6.56 3.15 -4.82
CA PHE A 343 -7.04 1.95 -5.49
C PHE A 343 -8.52 2.10 -5.90
N VAL A 344 -8.87 1.72 -7.14
CA VAL A 344 -10.25 1.76 -7.66
C VAL A 344 -10.68 0.37 -8.08
N PRO A 345 -11.81 -0.16 -7.59
CA PRO A 345 -12.36 -1.43 -8.09
C PRO A 345 -12.61 -1.37 -9.60
N GLU A 346 -12.20 -2.41 -10.34
CA GLU A 346 -12.20 -2.40 -11.83
C GLU A 346 -13.57 -2.09 -12.45
N ARG A 347 -14.65 -2.42 -11.74
CA ARG A 347 -16.04 -2.26 -12.21
C ARG A 347 -16.74 -1.02 -11.66
N ASN A 348 -16.02 -0.12 -10.99
CA ASN A 348 -16.58 1.12 -10.45
C ASN A 348 -16.48 2.28 -11.47
N THR A 349 -17.21 2.17 -12.57
CA THR A 349 -17.26 3.19 -13.63
C THR A 349 -17.59 4.60 -13.12
N PRO A 350 -18.54 4.79 -12.17
CA PRO A 350 -18.80 6.12 -11.60
C PRO A 350 -17.56 6.74 -10.93
N ALA A 351 -16.83 5.97 -10.12
CA ALA A 351 -15.59 6.42 -9.48
C ALA A 351 -14.50 6.73 -10.53
N GLY A 352 -14.29 5.82 -11.49
CA GLY A 352 -13.31 6.04 -12.57
C GLY A 352 -13.58 7.33 -13.37
N ASN A 353 -14.85 7.61 -13.68
CA ASN A 353 -15.22 8.85 -14.37
C ASN A 353 -14.97 10.10 -13.51
N LEU A 354 -15.28 10.06 -12.22
CA LEU A 354 -15.00 11.14 -11.28
C LEU A 354 -13.50 11.40 -11.19
N LEU A 355 -12.71 10.36 -10.99
CA LEU A 355 -11.26 10.45 -10.81
C LEU A 355 -10.56 10.92 -12.09
N GLY A 356 -11.02 10.46 -13.26
CA GLY A 356 -10.53 10.94 -14.55
C GLY A 356 -10.76 12.44 -14.77
N ARG A 357 -11.87 13.00 -14.27
CA ARG A 357 -12.12 14.45 -14.32
C ARG A 357 -11.23 15.26 -13.39
N ILE A 358 -10.82 14.68 -12.26
CA ILE A 358 -9.90 15.32 -11.30
C ILE A 358 -8.47 15.30 -11.84
N GLY A 359 -8.12 14.29 -12.64
CA GLY A 359 -6.79 14.17 -13.25
C GLY A 359 -6.02 12.91 -12.85
N PHE A 360 -6.70 11.94 -12.24
CA PHE A 360 -6.10 10.63 -11.96
C PHE A 360 -5.82 9.87 -13.26
N TYR A 361 -4.66 9.24 -13.28
CA TYR A 361 -4.10 8.53 -14.41
C TYR A 361 -4.85 7.22 -14.69
N GLY A 362 -5.05 6.86 -15.97
CA GLY A 362 -5.72 5.60 -16.33
C GLY A 362 -7.21 5.54 -16.00
N MET A 363 -7.85 6.69 -15.71
CA MET A 363 -9.23 6.77 -15.24
C MET A 363 -10.14 7.53 -16.23
N GLY A 364 -11.38 7.05 -16.42
CA GLY A 364 -12.38 7.70 -17.29
C GLY A 364 -11.88 7.88 -18.73
N ILE A 365 -12.11 9.05 -19.33
CA ILE A 365 -11.66 9.36 -20.71
C ILE A 365 -10.13 9.32 -20.87
N ARG A 366 -9.38 9.39 -19.76
CA ARG A 366 -7.92 9.33 -19.77
C ARG A 366 -7.37 7.90 -19.84
N ALA A 367 -8.20 6.89 -19.60
CA ALA A 367 -7.80 5.49 -19.69
C ALA A 367 -7.32 5.12 -21.10
N ALA A 368 -7.96 5.67 -22.14
CA ALA A 368 -7.62 5.37 -23.53
C ALA A 368 -6.48 6.20 -24.12
N THR A 369 -6.12 7.34 -23.49
CA THR A 369 -5.26 8.36 -24.13
C THR A 369 -3.82 8.37 -23.66
N LEU A 370 -3.52 7.89 -22.45
CA LEU A 370 -2.20 8.07 -21.84
C LEU A 370 -1.23 6.90 -22.04
N GLY A 371 -1.67 5.76 -22.59
CA GLY A 371 -0.80 4.70 -23.11
C GLY A 371 -0.05 3.84 -22.08
N GLU A 372 0.19 4.31 -20.84
CA GLU A 372 0.60 3.42 -19.73
C GLU A 372 -0.63 2.76 -19.13
N GLU A 373 -0.56 1.44 -18.91
CA GLU A 373 -1.63 0.68 -18.27
C GLU A 373 -1.60 0.93 -16.75
N ALA A 374 -2.75 1.27 -16.16
CA ALA A 374 -2.90 1.25 -14.72
C ALA A 374 -2.61 -0.18 -14.23
N GLU A 375 -1.76 -0.32 -13.21
CA GLU A 375 -1.42 -1.64 -12.69
C GLU A 375 -2.65 -2.26 -12.01
N THR A 376 -3.00 -3.50 -12.39
CA THR A 376 -4.03 -4.27 -11.69
C THR A 376 -3.43 -4.92 -10.45
N TRP A 377 -3.95 -4.53 -9.30
CA TRP A 377 -3.73 -5.16 -8.02
C TRP A 377 -4.91 -6.07 -7.68
N ARG A 378 -4.63 -7.12 -6.92
CA ARG A 378 -5.63 -8.12 -6.53
C ARG A 378 -5.53 -8.42 -5.03
N GLU A 379 -6.69 -8.38 -4.40
CA GLU A 379 -6.95 -8.98 -3.10
C GLU A 379 -7.38 -10.43 -3.29
N ILE A 380 -6.78 -11.36 -2.55
CA ILE A 380 -7.23 -12.76 -2.45
C ILE A 380 -7.38 -13.13 -0.98
N GLY A 381 -8.60 -13.50 -0.58
CA GLY A 381 -8.88 -14.08 0.73
C GLY A 381 -8.73 -15.61 0.78
N PHE A 382 -8.55 -16.12 2.01
CA PHE A 382 -8.46 -17.54 2.33
C PHE A 382 -9.47 -17.94 3.41
N VAL A 383 -10.02 -19.14 3.28
CA VAL A 383 -11.00 -19.71 4.22
C VAL A 383 -10.32 -20.01 5.57
N GLY A 384 -11.00 -19.71 6.67
CA GLY A 384 -10.52 -19.99 8.02
C GLY A 384 -9.49 -19.00 8.56
N GLY A 385 -9.06 -18.02 7.74
CA GLY A 385 -8.20 -16.95 8.21
C GLY A 385 -8.91 -16.04 9.23
N VAL A 386 -8.17 -15.56 10.22
CA VAL A 386 -8.68 -14.53 11.13
C VAL A 386 -9.10 -13.33 10.30
N ARG A 387 -10.36 -12.90 10.42
CA ARG A 387 -10.85 -11.74 9.69
C ARG A 387 -10.12 -10.50 10.20
N VAL A 388 -9.19 -10.05 9.39
CA VAL A 388 -8.46 -8.81 9.60
C VAL A 388 -9.26 -7.70 8.94
N SER A 389 -9.56 -6.61 9.64
CA SER A 389 -10.28 -5.46 9.06
C SER A 389 -9.29 -4.42 8.56
N GLY A 390 -9.39 -4.07 7.28
CA GLY A 390 -8.52 -3.07 6.66
C GLY A 390 -9.06 -2.71 5.28
N SER A 391 -9.34 -1.42 5.08
CA SER A 391 -9.67 -0.83 3.79
C SER A 391 -8.38 -0.30 3.14
N TRP A 392 -8.23 -0.58 1.84
CA TRP A 392 -7.09 -0.17 1.04
C TRP A 392 -7.24 1.22 0.45
#